data_AF-A8XVR0-F1
#
_entry.id   AF-A8XVR0-F1
#
_cell.length_a   1.000
_cell.length_b   1.000
_cell.length_c   1.000
_cell.angle_alpha   90.00
_cell.angle_beta   90.00
_cell.angle_gamma   90.00
#
_symmetry.space_group_name_H-M   'P 1'
#
loop_
_entity.id
_entity.type
_entity.pdbx_description
1 polymer ?
#
loop_
_entity_poly.entity_id
_entity_poly.type
_entity_poly.pdbx_seq_one_letter_code
_entity_poly.pdbx_strand_id
1 'polypeptide(L)'
;MLIDFTTPNWLIIYFHCIGSLSMFLNLGTTYLILFKSDKIDNFRYFLLLFQILCTHTDLYLTFLIIPMPLSPLIAGHCNGILASYFKIWSHYLIALIITALISQMECLVYCFVRKHQIISKLVSRHVLSDGWYVFGTILSFSVPIIVGVVFSQAGMRREDQMDYVRQNYPNFVQSLLPLDNFSIYSTNPLLISIIIATSGGGCLCGFLFIIITIEC
;
A
#
# COMPACT_ATOMS: atom_id res chain seq x y z
N MET A 1 7.51 30.12 -13.34
CA MET A 1 7.32 28.87 -14.11
C MET A 1 6.02 28.24 -13.60
N LEU A 2 5.00 28.12 -14.44
CA LEU A 2 3.74 27.46 -14.08
C LEU A 2 4.00 25.96 -14.09
N ILE A 3 3.80 25.29 -12.95
CA ILE A 3 3.90 23.83 -12.85
C ILE A 3 2.55 23.27 -13.30
N ASP A 4 2.57 22.39 -14.29
CA ASP A 4 1.38 21.74 -14.82
C ASP A 4 1.08 20.47 -14.01
N PHE A 5 -0.13 20.40 -13.46
CA PHE A 5 -0.64 19.26 -12.69
C PHE A 5 -1.66 18.43 -13.48
N THR A 6 -1.85 18.71 -14.76
CA THR A 6 -2.72 17.90 -15.60
C THR A 6 -2.16 16.48 -15.71
N THR A 7 -3.05 15.49 -15.57
CA THR A 7 -2.64 14.09 -15.70
C THR A 7 -2.44 13.78 -17.18
N PRO A 8 -1.24 13.34 -17.59
CA PRO A 8 -1.01 13.01 -18.99
C PRO A 8 -1.69 11.69 -19.36
N ASN A 9 -2.40 11.68 -20.49
CA ASN A 9 -3.16 10.49 -20.95
C ASN A 9 -2.31 9.24 -21.13
N TRP A 10 -1.05 9.39 -21.56
CA TRP A 10 -0.13 8.26 -21.72
C TRP A 10 0.12 7.52 -20.40
N LEU A 11 0.13 8.24 -19.26
CA LEU A 11 0.38 7.66 -17.95
C LEU A 11 -0.83 6.83 -17.47
N ILE A 12 -2.05 7.30 -17.76
CA ILE A 12 -3.28 6.54 -17.47
C ILE A 12 -3.30 5.25 -18.29
N ILE A 13 -3.00 5.34 -19.59
CA ILE A 13 -2.92 4.17 -20.47
C ILE A 13 -1.86 3.18 -19.96
N TYR A 14 -0.70 3.69 -19.55
CA TYR A 14 0.36 2.88 -18.96
C TYR A 14 -0.11 2.13 -17.71
N PHE A 15 -0.80 2.80 -16.78
CA PHE A 15 -1.37 2.14 -15.60
C PHE A 15 -2.36 1.05 -15.96
N HIS A 16 -3.25 1.27 -16.92
CA HIS A 16 -4.20 0.25 -17.37
C HIS A 16 -3.52 -0.95 -18.05
N CYS A 17 -2.49 -0.72 -18.85
CA CYS A 17 -1.71 -1.79 -19.48
C CYS A 17 -1.00 -2.66 -18.43
N ILE A 18 -0.29 -2.03 -17.49
CA ILE A 18 0.40 -2.76 -16.41
C ILE A 18 -0.59 -3.45 -15.48
N GLY A 19 -1.68 -2.77 -15.13
CA GLY A 19 -2.75 -3.34 -14.31
C GLY A 19 -3.36 -4.59 -14.94
N SER A 20 -3.65 -4.54 -16.24
CA SER A 20 -4.17 -5.69 -16.99
C SER A 20 -3.19 -6.86 -16.95
N LEU A 21 -1.91 -6.61 -17.26
CA LEU A 21 -0.87 -7.62 -17.21
C LEU A 21 -0.73 -8.23 -15.81
N SER A 22 -0.71 -7.38 -14.77
CA SER A 22 -0.59 -7.82 -13.39
C SER A 22 -1.79 -8.67 -12.96
N MET A 23 -3.00 -8.30 -13.38
CA MET A 23 -4.21 -9.09 -13.12
C MET A 23 -4.12 -10.50 -13.72
N PHE A 24 -3.65 -10.63 -14.97
CA PHE A 24 -3.44 -11.94 -15.58
C PHE A 24 -2.40 -12.79 -14.83
N LEU A 25 -1.28 -12.18 -14.44
CA LEU A 25 -0.23 -12.87 -13.68
C LEU A 25 -0.74 -13.30 -12.30
N ASN A 26 -1.45 -12.43 -11.61
CA ASN A 26 -1.99 -12.69 -10.27
C ASN A 26 -3.05 -13.81 -10.30
N LEU A 27 -3.93 -13.82 -11.30
CA LEU A 27 -4.89 -14.91 -11.51
C LEU A 27 -4.20 -16.23 -11.87
N GLY A 28 -3.18 -16.18 -12.73
CA GLY A 28 -2.35 -17.34 -13.05
C GLY A 28 -1.66 -17.93 -11.82
N THR A 29 -1.06 -17.09 -10.98
CA THR A 29 -0.44 -17.52 -9.72
C THR A 29 -1.48 -18.10 -8.76
N THR A 30 -2.65 -17.48 -8.64
CA THR A 30 -3.76 -18.00 -7.83
C THR A 30 -4.18 -19.40 -8.31
N TYR A 31 -4.30 -19.61 -9.62
CA TYR A 31 -4.60 -20.91 -10.20
C TYR A 31 -3.52 -21.95 -9.86
N LEU A 32 -2.23 -21.59 -9.99
CA LEU A 32 -1.13 -22.49 -9.64
C LEU A 32 -1.14 -22.87 -8.15
N ILE A 33 -1.44 -21.92 -7.26
CA ILE A 33 -1.54 -22.17 -5.81
C ILE A 33 -2.70 -23.12 -5.51
N LEU A 34 -3.85 -22.95 -6.15
CA LEU A 34 -5.05 -23.76 -5.87
C LEU A 34 -4.96 -25.18 -6.44
N PHE A 35 -4.46 -25.32 -7.68
CA PHE A 35 -4.59 -26.57 -8.43
C PHE A 35 -3.27 -27.31 -8.66
N LYS A 36 -2.13 -26.67 -8.44
CA LYS A 36 -0.81 -27.28 -8.70
C LYS A 36 0.08 -27.38 -7.46
N SER A 37 -0.39 -26.90 -6.31
CA SER A 37 0.39 -26.78 -5.08
C SER A 37 0.22 -27.96 -4.11
N ASP A 38 -0.13 -29.16 -4.59
CA ASP A 38 -0.41 -30.33 -3.74
C ASP A 38 0.73 -30.74 -2.78
N LYS A 39 1.96 -30.27 -3.04
CA LYS A 39 3.13 -30.53 -2.20
C LYS A 39 3.41 -29.43 -1.15
N ILE A 40 2.66 -28.35 -1.16
CA ILE A 40 2.79 -27.26 -0.19
C ILE A 40 1.70 -27.44 0.85
N ASP A 41 2.09 -27.74 2.09
CA ASP A 41 1.20 -27.90 3.26
C ASP A 41 0.36 -26.63 3.54
N ASN A 42 -0.14 -26.47 4.76
CA ASN A 42 -0.88 -25.29 5.24
C ASN A 42 -0.29 -23.91 4.88
N PHE A 43 1.00 -23.84 4.50
CA PHE A 43 1.63 -22.65 3.92
C PHE A 43 0.90 -22.09 2.68
N ARG A 44 0.28 -22.96 1.86
CA ARG A 44 -0.43 -22.55 0.63
C ARG A 44 -1.54 -21.54 0.87
N TYR A 45 -2.22 -21.61 2.02
CA TYR A 45 -3.32 -20.70 2.35
C TYR A 45 -2.82 -19.28 2.66
N PHE A 46 -1.62 -19.15 3.22
CA PHE A 46 -1.00 -17.84 3.46
C PHE A 46 -0.51 -17.22 2.15
N LEU A 47 0.08 -18.03 1.27
CA LEU A 47 0.41 -17.60 -0.09
C LEU A 47 -0.82 -17.18 -0.89
N LEU A 48 -1.93 -17.92 -0.75
CA LEU A 48 -3.19 -17.56 -1.38
C LEU A 48 -3.72 -16.21 -0.86
N LEU A 49 -3.70 -15.99 0.44
CA LEU A 49 -4.08 -14.70 1.03
C LEU A 49 -3.21 -13.55 0.51
N PHE A 50 -1.89 -13.73 0.48
CA PHE A 50 -0.97 -12.76 -0.11
C PHE A 50 -1.34 -12.45 -1.57
N GLN A 51 -1.59 -13.50 -2.37
CA GLN A 51 -1.94 -13.35 -3.77
C GLN A 51 -3.29 -12.63 -3.99
N ILE A 52 -4.27 -12.87 -3.13
CA ILE A 52 -5.56 -12.15 -3.13
C ILE A 52 -5.32 -10.68 -2.79
N LEU A 53 -4.50 -10.37 -1.78
CA LEU A 53 -4.14 -8.99 -1.43
C LEU A 53 -3.41 -8.28 -2.56
N CYS A 54 -2.45 -8.92 -3.24
CA CYS A 54 -1.80 -8.38 -4.44
C CYS A 54 -2.81 -8.04 -5.54
N THR A 55 -3.72 -8.98 -5.82
CA THR A 55 -4.76 -8.78 -6.84
C THR A 55 -5.66 -7.60 -6.49
N HIS A 56 -6.06 -7.50 -5.22
CA HIS A 56 -6.87 -6.40 -4.71
C HIS A 56 -6.13 -5.06 -4.85
N THR A 57 -4.90 -4.96 -4.35
CA THR A 57 -4.08 -3.75 -4.42
C THR A 57 -3.86 -3.30 -5.87
N ASP A 58 -3.56 -4.22 -6.78
CA ASP A 58 -3.34 -3.90 -8.19
C ASP A 58 -4.60 -3.35 -8.85
N LEU A 59 -5.76 -3.96 -8.61
CA LEU A 59 -7.05 -3.44 -9.10
C LEU A 59 -7.32 -2.02 -8.58
N TYR A 60 -7.01 -1.78 -7.31
CA TYR A 60 -7.18 -0.47 -6.69
C TYR A 60 -6.24 0.57 -7.30
N LEU A 61 -4.95 0.25 -7.45
CA LEU A 61 -3.94 1.15 -7.96
C LEU A 61 -4.09 1.46 -9.45
N THR A 62 -4.48 0.49 -10.27
CA THR A 62 -4.36 0.59 -11.73
C THR A 62 -5.68 0.84 -12.46
N PHE A 63 -6.82 0.62 -11.80
CA PHE A 63 -8.15 0.86 -12.39
C PHE A 63 -9.02 1.75 -11.52
N LEU A 64 -9.19 1.41 -10.24
CA LEU A 64 -10.19 2.07 -9.40
C LEU A 64 -9.75 3.45 -8.91
N ILE A 65 -8.48 3.63 -8.56
CA ILE A 65 -8.01 4.85 -7.89
C ILE A 65 -7.02 5.64 -8.75
N ILE A 66 -6.01 5.00 -9.32
CA ILE A 66 -4.95 5.65 -10.12
C ILE A 66 -4.42 6.92 -9.41
N PRO A 67 -3.57 6.75 -8.37
CA PRO A 67 -3.04 7.89 -7.62
C PRO A 67 -1.99 8.65 -8.45
N MET A 68 -2.08 9.97 -8.42
CA MET A 68 -1.21 10.90 -9.15
C MET A 68 -0.59 11.89 -8.17
N PRO A 69 0.72 11.77 -7.86
CA PRO A 69 1.40 12.69 -6.96
C PRO A 69 1.54 14.08 -7.60
N LEU A 70 1.31 15.13 -6.81
CA LEU A 70 1.38 16.53 -7.23
C LEU A 70 2.70 17.17 -6.77
N SER A 71 3.82 16.60 -7.22
CA SER A 71 5.17 17.08 -6.87
C SER A 71 5.40 18.51 -7.36
N PRO A 72 6.03 19.41 -6.57
CA PRO A 72 6.78 19.16 -5.33
C PRO A 72 5.95 19.20 -4.03
N LEU A 73 4.63 19.40 -4.12
CA LEU A 73 3.79 19.40 -2.93
C LEU A 73 3.62 17.97 -2.41
N ILE A 74 3.52 17.81 -1.08
CA ILE A 74 3.03 16.57 -0.47
C ILE A 74 1.52 16.54 -0.67
N ALA A 75 1.14 16.23 -1.89
CA ALA A 75 -0.23 16.27 -2.36
C ALA A 75 -0.42 15.22 -3.46
N GLY A 76 -1.66 14.82 -3.66
CA GLY A 76 -2.01 13.88 -4.71
C GLY A 76 -3.48 14.00 -5.08
N HIS A 77 -3.79 13.59 -6.30
CA HIS A 77 -5.16 13.40 -6.74
C HIS A 77 -5.33 11.99 -7.29
N CYS A 78 -6.57 11.57 -7.48
CA CYS A 78 -6.90 10.24 -7.99
C CYS A 78 -7.71 10.39 -9.27
N ASN A 79 -7.41 9.57 -10.28
CA ASN A 79 -8.05 9.66 -11.60
C ASN A 79 -8.82 8.38 -12.01
N GLY A 80 -8.81 7.35 -11.17
CA GLY A 80 -9.52 6.10 -11.42
C GLY A 80 -11.04 6.22 -11.28
N ILE A 81 -11.74 5.10 -11.52
CA ILE A 81 -13.21 5.03 -11.54
C ILE A 81 -13.84 5.59 -10.24
N LEU A 82 -13.27 5.28 -9.07
CA LEU A 82 -13.79 5.72 -7.77
C LEU A 82 -13.68 7.25 -7.59
N ALA A 83 -12.62 7.86 -8.08
CA ALA A 83 -12.41 9.30 -7.97
C ALA A 83 -13.17 10.07 -9.05
N SER A 84 -13.21 9.53 -10.28
CA SER A 84 -13.77 10.22 -11.44
C SER A 84 -15.28 10.04 -11.58
N TYR A 85 -15.80 8.83 -11.40
CA TYR A 85 -17.23 8.50 -11.55
C TYR A 85 -17.99 8.65 -10.22
N PHE A 86 -17.49 8.07 -9.14
CA PHE A 86 -18.14 8.13 -7.83
C PHE A 86 -17.78 9.37 -7.00
N LYS A 87 -16.83 10.19 -7.48
CA LYS A 87 -16.38 11.44 -6.81
C LYS A 87 -15.97 11.23 -5.35
N ILE A 88 -15.45 10.03 -5.02
CA ILE A 88 -14.93 9.73 -3.68
C ILE A 88 -13.67 10.57 -3.44
N TRP A 89 -13.58 11.19 -2.26
CA TRP A 89 -12.49 12.09 -1.94
C TRP A 89 -11.11 11.39 -1.96
N SER A 90 -10.15 12.00 -2.65
CA SER A 90 -8.81 11.45 -2.89
C SER A 90 -8.05 11.10 -1.61
N HIS A 91 -8.27 11.80 -0.50
CA HIS A 91 -7.65 11.47 0.80
C HIS A 91 -8.00 10.05 1.27
N TYR A 92 -9.28 9.68 1.25
CA TYR A 92 -9.70 8.34 1.65
C TYR A 92 -9.20 7.27 0.68
N LEU A 93 -9.15 7.58 -0.61
CA LEU A 93 -8.62 6.66 -1.62
C LEU A 93 -7.12 6.41 -1.41
N ILE A 94 -6.33 7.46 -1.11
CA ILE A 94 -4.91 7.34 -0.78
C ILE A 94 -4.72 6.57 0.53
N ALA A 95 -5.55 6.81 1.55
CA ALA A 95 -5.52 6.06 2.81
C ALA A 95 -5.75 4.55 2.60
N LEU A 96 -6.71 4.19 1.73
CA LEU A 96 -6.98 2.81 1.37
C LEU A 96 -5.80 2.16 0.64
N ILE A 97 -5.18 2.88 -0.30
CA ILE A 97 -3.97 2.40 -1.01
C ILE A 97 -2.83 2.12 -0.02
N ILE A 98 -2.54 3.07 0.87
CA ILE A 98 -1.46 2.92 1.86
C ILE A 98 -1.72 1.69 2.74
N THR A 99 -2.95 1.54 3.21
CA THR A 99 -3.37 0.38 4.02
C THR A 99 -3.19 -0.93 3.27
N ALA A 100 -3.58 -0.98 1.99
CA ALA A 100 -3.47 -2.17 1.14
C ALA A 100 -2.00 -2.55 0.88
N LEU A 101 -1.15 -1.57 0.57
CA LEU A 101 0.30 -1.78 0.36
C LEU A 101 1.02 -2.28 1.61
N ILE A 102 0.72 -1.71 2.78
CA ILE A 102 1.29 -2.17 4.06
C ILE A 102 0.82 -3.61 4.33
N SER A 103 -0.48 -3.89 4.14
CA SER A 103 -1.04 -5.23 4.33
C SER A 103 -0.37 -6.27 3.42
N GLN A 104 -0.08 -5.91 2.17
CA GLN A 104 0.61 -6.77 1.21
C GLN A 104 2.05 -7.06 1.65
N MET A 105 2.80 -6.04 2.07
CA MET A 105 4.19 -6.20 2.52
C MET A 105 4.28 -7.05 3.79
N GLU A 106 3.42 -6.79 4.77
CA GLU A 106 3.31 -7.55 6.02
C GLU A 106 2.97 -9.02 5.75
N CYS A 107 1.99 -9.28 4.87
CA CYS A 107 1.61 -10.64 4.50
C CYS A 107 2.76 -11.39 3.80
N LEU A 108 3.56 -10.71 2.97
CA LEU A 108 4.74 -11.28 2.34
C LEU A 108 5.79 -11.70 3.37
N VAL A 109 6.17 -10.80 4.28
CA VAL A 109 7.13 -11.09 5.36
C VAL A 109 6.64 -12.25 6.20
N TYR A 110 5.37 -12.25 6.55
CA TYR A 110 4.75 -13.33 7.30
C TYR A 110 4.81 -14.68 6.58
N CYS A 111 4.62 -14.69 5.25
CA CYS A 111 4.83 -15.90 4.45
C CYS A 111 6.27 -16.41 4.54
N PHE A 112 7.27 -15.52 4.48
CA PHE A 112 8.68 -15.90 4.62
C PHE A 112 9.01 -16.47 6.01
N VAL A 113 8.53 -15.81 7.07
CA VAL A 113 8.67 -16.32 8.45
C VAL A 113 8.05 -17.71 8.55
N ARG A 114 6.87 -17.91 7.98
CA ARG A 114 6.21 -19.22 8.00
C ARG A 114 6.96 -20.30 7.25
N LYS A 115 7.49 -19.98 6.07
CA LYS A 115 8.33 -20.89 5.29
C LYS A 115 9.58 -21.28 6.08
N HIS A 116 10.28 -20.31 6.67
CA HIS A 116 11.45 -20.54 7.51
C HIS A 116 11.11 -21.41 8.73
N GLN A 117 9.96 -21.17 9.37
CA GLN A 117 9.49 -21.96 10.52
C GLN A 117 9.20 -23.42 10.17
N ILE A 118 8.70 -23.70 8.96
CA ILE A 118 8.50 -25.08 8.50
C ILE A 118 9.85 -25.79 8.30
N ILE A 119 10.82 -25.12 7.67
CA ILE A 119 12.17 -25.68 7.43
C ILE A 119 12.93 -25.90 8.74
N SER A 120 12.94 -24.90 9.63
CA SER A 120 13.59 -24.99 10.95
C SER A 120 13.03 -26.09 11.83
N LYS A 121 11.72 -26.37 11.77
CA LYS A 121 11.12 -27.52 12.49
C LYS A 121 11.61 -28.86 11.95
N LEU A 122 11.84 -28.98 10.63
CA LEU A 122 12.43 -30.19 10.04
C LEU A 122 13.90 -30.38 10.46
N VAL A 123 14.63 -29.28 10.64
CA VAL A 123 16.07 -29.28 10.98
C VAL A 123 16.32 -29.12 12.50
N SER A 124 15.25 -28.98 13.31
CA SER A 124 15.30 -28.73 14.77
C SER A 124 16.19 -27.55 15.20
N ARG A 125 16.27 -26.50 14.38
CA ARG A 125 17.15 -25.34 14.63
C ARG A 125 16.37 -24.03 14.48
N HIS A 126 16.37 -23.17 15.50
CA HIS A 126 15.69 -21.85 15.52
C HIS A 126 14.15 -21.88 15.29
N VAL A 127 13.44 -22.70 16.07
CA VAL A 127 11.98 -22.71 16.09
C VAL A 127 11.46 -21.56 16.96
N LEU A 128 10.61 -20.68 16.41
CA LEU A 128 9.91 -19.64 17.17
C LEU A 128 8.92 -20.29 18.14
N SER A 129 8.79 -19.75 19.35
CA SER A 129 7.77 -20.23 20.28
C SER A 129 6.37 -19.87 19.76
N ASP A 130 5.38 -20.71 20.09
CA ASP A 130 4.00 -20.51 19.64
C ASP A 130 3.41 -19.17 20.09
N GLY A 131 3.83 -18.65 21.26
CA GLY A 131 3.42 -17.34 21.77
C GLY A 131 3.93 -16.17 20.91
N TRP A 132 5.22 -16.18 20.54
CA TRP A 132 5.79 -15.17 19.63
C TRP A 132 5.16 -15.25 18.24
N TYR A 133 4.81 -16.46 17.81
CA TYR A 133 4.14 -16.67 16.54
C TYR A 133 2.73 -16.04 16.52
N VAL A 134 1.90 -16.32 17.52
CA VAL A 134 0.54 -15.74 17.64
C VAL A 134 0.61 -14.21 17.79
N PHE A 135 1.54 -13.72 18.60
CA PHE A 135 1.75 -12.28 18.77
C PHE A 135 2.10 -11.60 17.45
N GLY A 136 3.02 -12.17 16.67
CA GLY A 136 3.40 -11.66 15.36
C GLY A 136 2.23 -11.66 14.37
N THR A 137 1.37 -12.68 14.39
CA THR A 137 0.15 -12.73 13.56
C THR A 137 -0.81 -11.58 13.91
N ILE A 138 -1.12 -11.39 15.19
CA ILE A 138 -2.04 -10.33 15.65
C ILE A 138 -1.47 -8.95 15.27
N LEU A 139 -0.18 -8.75 15.46
CA LEU A 139 0.50 -7.51 15.12
C LEU A 139 0.41 -7.22 13.61
N SER A 140 0.71 -8.22 12.77
CA SER A 140 0.71 -8.09 11.31
C SER A 140 -0.66 -7.69 10.73
N PHE A 141 -1.78 -8.15 11.31
CA PHE A 141 -3.12 -7.73 10.89
C PHE A 141 -3.55 -6.38 11.46
N SER A 142 -3.12 -6.04 12.68
CA SER A 142 -3.53 -4.80 13.36
C SER A 142 -2.78 -3.57 12.87
N VAL A 143 -1.49 -3.69 12.54
CA VAL A 143 -0.64 -2.56 12.11
C VAL A 143 -1.19 -1.85 10.87
N PRO A 144 -1.54 -2.53 9.75
CA PRO A 144 -2.07 -1.85 8.57
C PRO A 144 -3.36 -1.08 8.88
N ILE A 145 -4.25 -1.67 9.69
CA ILE A 145 -5.53 -1.04 10.08
C ILE A 145 -5.26 0.23 10.90
N ILE A 146 -4.37 0.14 11.90
CA ILE A 146 -4.01 1.29 12.74
C ILE A 146 -3.39 2.39 11.88
N VAL A 147 -2.43 2.06 11.01
CA VAL A 147 -1.80 3.06 10.13
C VAL A 147 -2.83 3.70 9.20
N GLY A 148 -3.74 2.93 8.61
CA GLY A 148 -4.81 3.45 7.78
C GLY A 148 -5.74 4.41 8.52
N VAL A 149 -6.17 4.04 9.73
CA VAL A 149 -7.03 4.90 10.57
C VAL A 149 -6.30 6.17 10.97
N VAL A 150 -5.06 6.08 11.46
CA VAL A 150 -4.28 7.26 11.87
C VAL A 150 -4.00 8.17 10.67
N PHE A 151 -3.71 7.61 9.48
CA PHE A 151 -3.56 8.39 8.25
C PHE A 151 -4.84 9.09 7.85
N SER A 152 -5.99 8.40 7.94
CA SER A 152 -7.29 9.01 7.65
C SER A 152 -7.60 10.20 8.56
N GLN A 153 -7.15 10.16 9.82
CA GLN A 153 -7.30 11.24 10.80
C GLN A 153 -6.24 12.34 10.66
N ALA A 154 -5.08 12.03 10.10
CA ALA A 154 -4.00 12.99 9.89
C ALA A 154 -4.24 13.96 8.72
N GLY A 155 -5.24 13.68 7.86
CA GLY A 155 -5.58 14.51 6.72
C GLY A 155 -6.18 15.87 7.11
N MET A 156 -5.84 16.91 6.35
CA MET A 156 -6.50 18.20 6.43
C MET A 156 -7.93 18.11 5.88
N ARG A 157 -8.88 18.83 6.48
CA ARG A 157 -10.24 18.90 5.96
C ARG A 157 -10.26 19.51 4.56
N ARG A 158 -11.16 19.03 3.71
CA ARG A 158 -11.21 19.40 2.28
C ARG A 158 -11.39 20.91 2.08
N GLU A 159 -12.22 21.54 2.89
CA GLU A 159 -12.51 22.96 2.89
C GLU A 159 -11.29 23.84 3.20
N ASP A 160 -10.39 23.36 4.06
CA ASP A 160 -9.23 24.14 4.53
C ASP A 160 -8.03 24.06 3.56
N GLN A 161 -8.04 23.10 2.61
CA GLN A 161 -6.88 22.81 1.75
C GLN A 161 -6.48 24.00 0.88
N MET A 162 -7.44 24.67 0.24
CA MET A 162 -7.14 25.81 -0.63
C MET A 162 -6.67 27.04 0.15
N ASP A 163 -7.18 27.26 1.36
CA ASP A 163 -6.73 28.38 2.20
C ASP A 163 -5.30 28.14 2.71
N TYR A 164 -4.97 26.90 3.06
CA TYR A 164 -3.60 26.51 3.38
C TYR A 164 -2.64 26.76 2.21
N VAL A 165 -3.02 26.40 0.98
CA VAL A 165 -2.20 26.64 -0.23
C VAL A 165 -2.02 28.14 -0.48
N ARG A 166 -3.08 28.94 -0.37
CA ARG A 166 -2.98 30.40 -0.55
C ARG A 166 -1.98 31.03 0.41
N GLN A 167 -1.92 30.53 1.65
CA GLN A 167 -1.03 31.04 2.69
C GLN A 167 0.42 30.56 2.54
N ASN A 168 0.63 29.27 2.23
CA ASN A 168 1.97 28.66 2.26
C ASN A 168 2.60 28.47 0.88
N TYR A 169 1.78 28.35 -0.16
CA TYR A 169 2.16 27.95 -1.52
C TYR A 169 1.40 28.76 -2.60
N PRO A 170 1.38 30.10 -2.54
CA PRO A 170 0.53 30.94 -3.41
C PRO A 170 0.78 30.71 -4.91
N ASN A 171 2.02 30.35 -5.28
CA ASN A 171 2.41 30.08 -6.66
C ASN A 171 1.70 28.84 -7.26
N PHE A 172 1.20 27.93 -6.44
CA PHE A 172 0.55 26.69 -6.87
C PHE A 172 -0.97 26.80 -6.97
N VAL A 173 -1.57 27.90 -6.49
CA VAL A 173 -3.02 28.11 -6.47
C VAL A 173 -3.62 27.98 -7.88
N GLN A 174 -3.00 28.63 -8.87
CA GLN A 174 -3.47 28.59 -10.26
C GLN A 174 -3.42 27.20 -10.89
N SER A 175 -2.42 26.39 -10.50
CA SER A 175 -2.30 25.01 -10.99
C SER A 175 -3.25 24.03 -10.29
N LEU A 176 -3.68 24.33 -9.06
CA LEU A 176 -4.56 23.48 -8.26
C LEU A 176 -6.05 23.79 -8.47
N LEU A 177 -6.40 25.04 -8.79
CA LEU A 177 -7.77 25.49 -9.06
C LEU A 177 -8.54 24.62 -10.07
N PRO A 178 -7.94 24.11 -11.17
CA PRO A 178 -8.64 23.26 -12.13
C PRO A 178 -8.91 21.82 -11.63
N LEU A 179 -8.33 21.40 -10.49
CA LEU A 179 -8.46 20.05 -9.97
C LEU A 179 -9.63 19.96 -8.99
N ASP A 180 -10.64 19.14 -9.32
CA ASP A 180 -11.85 19.00 -8.48
C ASP A 180 -11.64 18.17 -7.20
N ASN A 181 -10.67 17.24 -7.21
CA ASN A 181 -10.53 16.20 -6.21
C ASN A 181 -9.06 15.87 -5.89
N PHE A 182 -8.36 16.82 -5.28
CA PHE A 182 -7.01 16.62 -4.77
C PHE A 182 -7.01 16.51 -3.23
N SER A 183 -5.89 16.06 -2.68
CA SER A 183 -5.61 16.06 -1.25
C SER A 183 -4.22 16.63 -1.00
N ILE A 184 -4.10 17.55 -0.05
CA ILE A 184 -2.84 18.18 0.38
C ILE A 184 -2.62 17.84 1.84
N TYR A 185 -1.39 17.45 2.14
CA TYR A 185 -0.98 17.06 3.47
C TYR A 185 -0.09 18.15 4.05
N SER A 186 -0.57 18.81 5.11
CA SER A 186 0.28 19.66 5.95
C SER A 186 1.15 18.79 6.84
N THR A 187 2.36 19.27 7.13
CA THR A 187 3.26 18.64 8.09
C THR A 187 2.67 18.75 9.50
N ASN A 188 1.88 17.76 9.90
CA ASN A 188 1.37 17.62 11.27
C ASN A 188 2.11 16.49 12.00
N PRO A 189 2.12 16.51 13.36
CA PRO A 189 2.79 15.47 14.14
C PRO A 189 2.31 14.05 13.81
N LEU A 190 1.01 13.87 13.51
CA LEU A 190 0.44 12.57 13.14
C LEU A 190 1.03 12.02 11.83
N LEU A 191 1.11 12.84 10.77
CA LEU A 191 1.71 12.43 9.50
C LEU A 191 3.20 12.14 9.66
N ILE A 192 3.93 12.96 10.45
CA ILE A 192 5.34 12.68 10.78
C ILE A 192 5.46 11.33 11.47
N SER A 193 4.63 11.04 12.47
CA SER A 193 4.64 9.75 13.18
C SER A 193 4.36 8.59 12.23
N ILE A 194 3.42 8.73 11.28
CA ILE A 194 3.15 7.70 10.26
C ILE A 194 4.37 7.48 9.36
N ILE A 195 5.00 8.56 8.87
CA ILE A 195 6.17 8.46 7.99
C ILE A 195 7.32 7.75 8.69
N ILE A 196 7.60 8.11 9.96
CA ILE A 196 8.64 7.46 10.76
C ILE A 196 8.29 5.99 11.01
N ALA A 197 7.05 5.69 11.41
CA ALA A 197 6.61 4.33 11.72
C ALA A 197 6.66 3.42 10.48
N THR A 198 6.15 3.90 9.34
CA THR A 198 6.14 3.14 8.07
C THR A 198 7.55 2.95 7.51
N SER A 199 8.40 3.98 7.57
CA SER A 199 9.80 3.86 7.14
C SER A 199 10.59 2.91 8.04
N GLY A 200 10.43 3.02 9.36
CA GLY A 200 11.05 2.14 10.34
C GLY A 200 10.59 0.68 10.18
N GLY A 201 9.27 0.47 10.04
CA GLY A 201 8.67 -0.85 9.79
C GLY A 201 9.13 -1.47 8.48
N GLY A 202 9.22 -0.68 7.41
CA GLY A 202 9.76 -1.13 6.11
C GLY A 202 11.22 -1.57 6.20
N CYS A 203 12.07 -0.80 6.88
CA CYS A 203 13.46 -1.17 7.15
C CYS A 203 13.57 -2.46 7.97
N LEU A 204 12.76 -2.61 9.02
CA LEU A 204 12.69 -3.83 9.83
C LEU A 204 12.28 -5.04 8.99
N CYS A 205 11.23 -4.91 8.18
CA CYS A 205 10.77 -5.96 7.27
C CYS A 205 11.86 -6.38 6.29
N GLY A 206 12.56 -5.41 5.67
CA GLY A 206 13.67 -5.68 4.77
C GLY A 206 14.84 -6.38 5.46
N PHE A 207 15.17 -5.98 6.69
CA PHE A 207 16.22 -6.63 7.48
C PHE A 207 15.86 -8.07 7.85
N LEU A 208 14.64 -8.31 8.34
CA LEU A 208 14.13 -9.66 8.64
C LEU A 208 14.15 -10.54 7.40
N PHE A 209 13.75 -10.01 6.25
CA PHE A 209 13.78 -10.71 4.97
C PHE A 209 15.20 -11.17 4.60
N ILE A 210 16.20 -10.30 4.76
CA ILE A 210 17.61 -10.62 4.48
C ILE A 210 18.13 -11.72 5.40
N ILE A 211 17.90 -11.61 6.73
CA ILE A 211 18.35 -12.62 7.69
C ILE A 211 17.72 -13.98 7.37
N ILE A 212 16.40 -14.03 7.20
CA ILE A 212 15.67 -15.27 6.93
C ILE A 212 16.18 -15.95 5.64
N THR A 213 16.56 -15.14 4.64
CA THR A 213 17.08 -15.65 3.37
C THR A 213 18.50 -16.20 3.51
N ILE A 214 19.36 -15.59 4.33
CA ILE A 214 20.74 -16.04 4.53
C ILE A 214 20.81 -17.27 5.46
N GLU A 215 19.87 -17.41 6.41
CA GLU A 215 19.85 -18.52 7.36
C GLU A 215 19.17 -19.80 6.84
N CYS A 216 18.49 -19.75 5.68
CA CYS A 216 17.96 -20.92 4.95
C CYS A 216 19.02 -21.58 4.07
#